data_AF-A0A3C0L3N2-F1
#
_entry.id   AF-A0A3C0L3N2-F1
#
_cell.length_a   1.000
_cell.length_b   1.000
_cell.length_c   1.000
_cell.angle_alpha   90.00
_cell.angle_beta   90.00
_cell.angle_gamma   90.00
#
_symmetry.space_group_name_H-M   'P 1'
#
loop_
_entity.id
_entity.type
_entity.pdbx_description
1 polymer ?
#
loop_
_entity_poly.entity_id
_entity_poly.type
_entity_poly.pdbx_seq_one_letter_code
_entity_poly.pdbx_strand_id
1 'polypeptide(L)'
;MRNWFLGAFIFAVTGCGWFGNEEMVGRLETGSSKLTQVPDGLETPIYVEMMPIPEIQDPRGLVGTRYELRRPEPLSTRYGVDQIVIKKLDNAQWVFLDIPPSVVWPKVVQFWEANNLEVSAADPALGILTSKWLTARQGEAEAVFESIRQGNVFRNTRDINLYQFKLRLEPGVRSG
;
A
#
# COMPACT_ATOMS: atom_id res chain seq x y z
N MET A 1 -33.85 0.95 -49.14
CA MET A 1 -32.40 1.14 -49.33
C MET A 1 -31.73 1.89 -48.16
N ARG A 2 -32.12 1.67 -46.89
CA ARG A 2 -31.57 2.40 -45.73
C ARG A 2 -30.79 1.50 -44.75
N ASN A 3 -31.05 0.20 -44.77
CA ASN A 3 -30.49 -0.75 -43.80
C ASN A 3 -29.17 -1.39 -44.24
N TRP A 4 -28.72 -1.16 -45.48
CA TRP A 4 -27.45 -1.72 -45.97
C TRP A 4 -26.24 -0.91 -45.49
N PHE A 5 -26.37 0.41 -45.34
CA PHE A 5 -25.30 1.27 -44.82
C PHE A 5 -25.00 1.03 -43.33
N LEU A 6 -25.98 0.58 -42.54
CA LEU A 6 -25.79 0.27 -41.12
C LEU A 6 -24.96 -1.00 -40.88
N GLY A 7 -25.01 -1.98 -41.78
CA GLY A 7 -24.23 -3.22 -41.66
C GLY A 7 -22.73 -3.02 -41.89
N ALA A 8 -22.37 -2.11 -42.81
CA ALA A 8 -20.97 -1.84 -43.15
C ALA A 8 -20.21 -1.09 -42.03
N PHE A 9 -20.90 -0.29 -41.22
CA PHE A 9 -20.29 0.47 -40.13
C PHE A 9 -19.95 -0.40 -38.91
N ILE A 10 -20.71 -1.48 -38.67
CA ILE A 10 -20.48 -2.39 -37.54
C ILE A 10 -19.23 -3.27 -37.77
N PHE A 11 -18.93 -3.64 -39.01
CA PHE A 11 -17.72 -4.41 -39.36
C PHE A 11 -16.41 -3.61 -39.23
N ALA A 12 -16.48 -2.27 -39.28
CA ALA A 12 -15.29 -1.42 -39.22
C ALA A 12 -14.77 -1.21 -37.78
N VAL A 13 -15.59 -1.47 -36.75
CA VAL A 13 -15.21 -1.23 -35.33
C VAL A 13 -14.64 -2.48 -34.67
N THR A 14 -14.76 -3.66 -35.29
CA THR A 14 -14.10 -4.90 -34.85
C THR A 14 -12.69 -5.00 -35.44
N GLY A 15 -11.83 -4.03 -35.16
CA GLY A 15 -10.46 -4.00 -35.66
C GLY A 15 -9.50 -3.48 -34.59
N CYS A 16 -8.40 -4.20 -34.36
CA CYS A 16 -7.25 -3.87 -33.49
C CYS A 16 -7.26 -4.32 -32.01
N GLY A 17 -8.05 -5.33 -31.63
CA GLY A 17 -7.88 -6.03 -30.33
C GLY A 17 -7.23 -7.43 -30.41
N TRP A 18 -7.07 -7.98 -31.62
CA TRP A 18 -6.82 -9.42 -31.82
C TRP A 18 -5.35 -9.85 -31.74
N PHE A 19 -4.38 -8.96 -31.99
CA PHE A 19 -2.96 -9.31 -31.87
C PHE A 19 -2.53 -9.22 -30.41
N GLY A 20 -3.05 -10.16 -29.61
CA GLY A 20 -2.75 -10.35 -28.21
C GLY A 20 -1.42 -11.08 -28.03
N ASN A 21 -0.63 -10.62 -27.06
CA ASN A 21 0.68 -11.14 -26.69
C ASN A 21 0.63 -12.55 -26.03
N GLU A 22 -0.42 -13.35 -26.28
CA GLU A 22 -0.65 -14.64 -25.61
C GLU A 22 0.48 -15.65 -25.83
N GLU A 23 1.08 -15.66 -27.03
CA GLU A 23 2.24 -16.52 -27.31
C GLU A 23 3.47 -16.11 -26.46
N MET A 24 3.68 -14.81 -26.28
CA MET A 24 4.80 -14.29 -25.47
C MET A 24 4.58 -14.59 -23.99
N VAL A 25 3.33 -14.50 -23.50
CA VAL A 25 2.99 -14.81 -22.11
C VAL A 25 3.15 -16.31 -21.84
N GLY A 26 2.68 -17.17 -22.74
CA GLY A 26 2.79 -18.63 -22.56
C GLY A 26 4.24 -19.11 -22.43
N ARG A 27 5.18 -18.50 -23.17
CA ARG A 27 6.61 -18.83 -23.07
C ARG A 27 7.23 -18.45 -21.72
N LEU A 28 6.73 -17.41 -21.07
CA LEU A 28 7.18 -17.00 -19.73
C LEU A 28 6.62 -17.91 -18.63
N GLU A 29 5.43 -18.46 -18.84
CA GLU A 29 4.76 -19.37 -17.90
C GLU A 29 5.25 -20.82 -17.99
N THR A 30 5.87 -21.21 -19.10
CA THR A 30 6.31 -22.61 -19.36
C THR A 30 7.44 -23.09 -18.43
N GLY A 31 8.07 -22.19 -17.67
CA GLY A 31 9.10 -22.52 -16.69
C GLY A 31 10.45 -22.93 -17.32
N SER A 32 11.44 -23.22 -16.48
CA SER A 32 12.78 -23.61 -16.94
C SER A 32 12.77 -24.98 -17.60
N SER A 33 13.53 -25.15 -18.69
CA SER A 33 13.78 -26.45 -19.28
C SER A 33 14.66 -27.31 -18.37
N LYS A 34 14.54 -28.64 -18.49
CA LYS A 34 15.39 -29.59 -17.77
C LYS A 34 16.83 -29.50 -18.28
N LEU A 35 17.79 -29.69 -17.39
CA LEU A 35 19.21 -29.78 -17.74
C LEU A 35 19.44 -30.95 -18.70
N THR A 36 20.21 -30.69 -19.77
CA THR A 36 20.63 -31.71 -20.71
C THR A 36 21.66 -32.63 -20.06
N GLN A 37 21.40 -33.94 -20.08
CA GLN A 37 22.33 -34.94 -19.57
C GLN A 37 23.20 -35.46 -20.71
N VAL A 38 24.52 -35.55 -20.48
CA VAL A 38 25.46 -36.14 -21.44
C VAL A 38 25.36 -37.67 -21.33
N PRO A 39 25.18 -38.41 -22.44
CA PRO A 39 25.07 -39.87 -22.42
C PRO A 39 26.38 -40.55 -22.07
N ASP A 40 26.29 -41.78 -21.56
CA ASP A 40 27.44 -42.59 -21.14
C ASP A 40 28.42 -42.84 -22.30
N GLY A 41 29.72 -42.66 -22.04
CA GLY A 41 30.79 -42.86 -23.02
C GLY A 41 31.33 -41.58 -23.69
N LEU A 42 30.79 -40.40 -23.36
CA LEU A 42 31.32 -39.10 -23.76
C LEU A 42 31.96 -38.37 -22.58
N GLU A 43 33.08 -37.69 -22.84
CA GLU A 43 33.72 -36.83 -21.84
C GLU A 43 32.80 -35.66 -21.47
N THR A 44 32.60 -35.46 -20.17
CA THR A 44 31.80 -34.37 -19.61
C THR A 44 32.72 -33.19 -19.28
N PRO A 45 32.67 -32.08 -20.03
CA PRO A 45 33.45 -30.90 -19.67
C PRO A 45 32.94 -30.32 -18.35
N ILE A 46 33.83 -29.68 -17.58
CA ILE A 46 33.44 -28.94 -16.38
C ILE A 46 32.57 -27.76 -16.82
N TYR A 47 31.26 -27.87 -16.62
CA TYR A 47 30.30 -26.83 -16.93
C TYR A 47 30.02 -26.00 -15.68
N VAL A 48 30.24 -24.68 -15.78
CA VAL A 48 29.90 -23.72 -14.73
C VAL A 48 28.77 -22.85 -15.25
N GLU A 49 27.61 -22.91 -14.60
CA GLU A 49 26.47 -22.06 -14.93
C GLU A 49 26.81 -20.61 -14.55
N MET A 50 27.02 -19.75 -15.54
CA MET A 50 27.39 -18.35 -15.31
C MET A 50 26.23 -17.48 -14.81
N MET A 51 24.99 -17.96 -14.94
CA MET A 51 23.78 -17.24 -14.55
C MET A 51 22.83 -18.17 -13.78
N PRO A 52 23.21 -18.64 -12.58
CA PRO A 52 22.34 -19.49 -11.79
C PRO A 52 21.12 -18.69 -11.34
N ILE A 53 19.93 -19.27 -11.49
CA ILE A 53 18.69 -18.69 -10.95
C ILE A 53 18.67 -19.04 -9.45
N PRO A 54 18.71 -18.07 -8.53
CA PRO A 54 18.69 -18.37 -7.10
C PRO A 54 17.32 -18.91 -6.68
N GLU A 55 17.32 -19.92 -5.80
CA GLU A 55 16.09 -20.37 -5.16
C GLU A 55 15.58 -19.27 -4.20
N ILE A 56 14.42 -18.71 -4.53
CA ILE A 56 13.76 -17.70 -3.69
C ILE A 56 12.86 -18.45 -2.70
N GLN A 57 13.22 -18.44 -1.42
CA GLN A 57 12.22 -18.70 -0.38
C GLN A 57 11.28 -17.50 -0.37
N ASP A 58 9.98 -17.72 -0.55
CA ASP A 58 8.98 -16.66 -0.66
C ASP A 58 8.32 -16.36 0.70
N PRO A 59 8.87 -15.44 1.52
CA PRO A 59 8.26 -15.06 2.78
C PRO A 59 6.97 -14.25 2.59
N ARG A 60 6.69 -13.75 1.38
CA ARG A 60 5.55 -12.86 1.10
C ARG A 60 4.38 -13.56 0.42
N GLY A 61 4.52 -14.84 0.04
CA GLY A 61 3.47 -15.65 -0.59
C GLY A 61 2.99 -15.08 -1.93
N LEU A 62 3.88 -14.43 -2.68
CA LEU A 62 3.57 -13.80 -3.96
C LEU A 62 3.65 -14.79 -5.14
N VAL A 63 4.25 -15.97 -4.94
CA VAL A 63 4.34 -17.02 -5.98
C VAL A 63 2.92 -17.42 -6.43
N GLY A 64 2.65 -17.29 -7.73
CA GLY A 64 1.37 -17.64 -8.34
C GLY A 64 0.28 -16.55 -8.24
N THR A 65 0.57 -15.41 -7.59
CA THR A 65 -0.36 -14.27 -7.57
C THR A 65 -0.23 -13.43 -8.83
N ARG A 66 -1.37 -13.09 -9.46
CA ARG A 66 -1.40 -12.17 -10.59
C ARG A 66 -1.37 -10.74 -10.03
N TYR A 67 -0.20 -10.11 -10.08
CA TYR A 67 -0.04 -8.72 -9.64
C TYR A 67 -0.50 -7.77 -10.74
N GLU A 68 -1.60 -7.05 -10.52
CA GLU A 68 -2.04 -6.00 -11.42
C GLU A 68 -1.18 -4.74 -11.22
N LEU A 69 -0.24 -4.53 -12.15
CA LEU A 69 0.51 -3.30 -12.25
C LEU A 69 -0.42 -2.15 -12.64
N ARG A 70 -0.92 -1.42 -11.63
CA ARG A 70 -1.64 -0.15 -11.87
C ARG A 70 -0.67 0.85 -12.50
N ARG A 71 -1.14 1.66 -13.45
CA ARG A 71 -0.35 2.78 -13.95
C ARG A 71 0.08 3.67 -12.77
N PRO A 72 1.34 4.12 -12.73
CA PRO A 72 1.76 5.13 -11.77
C PRO A 72 0.82 6.33 -11.81
N GLU A 73 0.50 6.87 -10.63
CA GLU A 73 -0.25 8.12 -10.50
C GLU A 73 0.53 9.22 -11.26
N PRO A 74 -0.12 10.00 -12.13
CA PRO A 74 0.56 11.11 -12.81
C PRO A 74 1.08 12.11 -11.76
N LEU A 75 2.34 12.52 -11.91
CA LEU A 75 2.95 13.55 -11.07
C LEU A 75 2.18 14.85 -11.28
N SER A 76 1.33 15.22 -10.33
CA SER A 76 0.53 16.45 -10.42
C SER A 76 1.43 17.68 -10.30
N THR A 77 1.45 18.52 -11.33
CA THR A 77 2.24 19.77 -11.40
C THR A 77 1.50 20.98 -10.84
N ARG A 78 0.34 20.78 -10.20
CA ARG A 78 -0.34 21.87 -9.48
C ARG A 78 0.37 22.08 -8.15
N TYR A 79 1.11 23.18 -8.07
CA TYR A 79 1.58 23.80 -6.82
C TYR A 79 0.42 23.80 -5.80
N GLY A 80 0.52 22.95 -4.76
CA GLY A 80 -0.53 22.81 -3.74
C GLY A 80 -0.97 21.39 -3.44
N VAL A 81 -0.30 20.36 -3.94
CA VAL A 81 -0.26 19.09 -3.20
C VAL A 81 0.79 19.26 -2.12
N ASP A 82 0.37 19.77 -0.95
CA ASP A 82 1.12 19.57 0.29
C ASP A 82 1.46 18.08 0.31
N GLN A 83 2.73 17.72 0.12
CA GLN A 83 3.12 16.33 -0.04
C GLN A 83 2.94 15.61 1.30
N ILE A 84 1.75 15.09 1.54
CA ILE A 84 1.46 14.28 2.72
C ILE A 84 2.07 12.91 2.47
N VAL A 85 3.22 12.64 3.09
CA VAL A 85 3.85 11.32 3.02
C VAL A 85 3.56 10.58 4.31
N ILE A 86 2.79 9.50 4.23
CA ILE A 86 2.50 8.62 5.37
C ILE A 86 3.46 7.43 5.29
N LYS A 87 4.27 7.24 6.33
CA LYS A 87 5.13 6.06 6.49
C LYS A 87 4.73 5.32 7.75
N LYS A 88 4.50 4.01 7.65
CA LYS A 88 4.29 3.12 8.79
C LYS A 88 5.54 2.30 9.00
N LEU A 89 6.11 2.36 10.21
CA LEU A 89 7.21 1.51 10.64
C LEU A 89 6.78 0.84 11.95
N ASP A 90 6.48 -0.46 11.88
CA ASP A 90 6.05 -1.27 13.01
C ASP A 90 4.82 -0.63 13.72
N ASN A 91 4.93 -0.30 15.01
CA ASN A 91 3.89 0.36 15.80
C ASN A 91 3.85 1.89 15.66
N ALA A 92 4.78 2.51 14.92
CA ALA A 92 4.85 3.96 14.75
C ALA A 92 4.40 4.40 13.35
N GLN A 93 3.55 5.42 13.30
CA GLN A 93 3.11 6.06 12.07
C GLN A 93 3.64 7.48 12.01
N TRP A 94 4.33 7.79 10.91
CA TRP A 94 4.92 9.09 10.64
C TRP A 94 4.15 9.75 9.50
N VAL A 95 3.75 11.00 9.71
CA VAL A 95 3.09 11.82 8.69
C VAL A 95 3.96 13.04 8.45
N PHE A 96 4.55 13.12 7.26
CA PHE A 96 5.32 14.27 6.84
C PHE A 96 4.41 15.25 6.12
N LEU A 97 4.41 16.51 6.56
CA LEU A 97 3.57 17.58 6.03
C LEU A 97 4.46 18.77 5.67
N ASP A 98 4.20 19.41 4.53
CA ASP A 98 4.88 20.65 4.15
C ASP A 98 4.09 21.90 4.58
N ILE A 99 3.69 21.94 5.85
CA ILE A 99 2.86 23.01 6.41
C ILE A 99 3.47 23.47 7.76
N PRO A 100 3.50 24.78 8.07
CA PRO A 100 3.98 25.27 9.35
C PRO A 100 3.22 24.65 10.55
N PRO A 101 3.90 24.31 11.65
CA PRO A 101 3.27 23.66 12.81
C PRO A 101 2.18 24.51 13.46
N SER A 102 2.28 25.84 13.37
CA SER A 102 1.26 26.79 13.85
C SER A 102 -0.09 26.63 13.16
N VAL A 103 -0.11 26.14 11.91
CA VAL A 103 -1.34 25.88 11.15
C VAL A 103 -1.82 24.46 11.36
N VAL A 104 -0.91 23.50 11.55
CA VAL A 104 -1.23 22.08 11.73
C VAL A 104 -1.81 21.80 13.12
N TRP A 105 -1.26 22.42 14.16
CA TRP A 105 -1.67 22.19 15.55
C TRP A 105 -3.19 22.31 15.81
N PRO A 106 -3.86 23.44 15.47
CA PRO A 106 -5.30 23.57 15.70
C PRO A 106 -6.11 22.54 14.90
N LYS A 107 -5.64 22.15 13.71
CA LYS A 107 -6.30 21.10 12.91
C LYS A 107 -6.20 19.73 13.55
N VAL A 108 -5.06 19.41 14.17
CA VAL A 108 -4.87 18.16 14.90
C VAL A 108 -5.79 18.10 16.13
N VAL A 109 -5.87 19.19 16.90
CA VAL A 109 -6.78 19.26 18.06
C VAL A 109 -8.23 19.06 17.62
N GLN A 110 -8.67 19.76 16.57
CA GLN A 110 -10.01 19.62 16.01
C GLN A 110 -10.30 18.19 15.53
N PHE A 111 -9.31 17.52 14.92
CA PHE A 111 -9.44 16.13 14.51
C PHE A 111 -9.68 15.20 15.72
N TRP A 112 -9.00 15.43 16.84
CA TRP A 112 -9.18 14.61 18.04
C TRP A 112 -10.57 14.78 18.64
N GLU A 113 -11.05 16.03 18.75
CA GLU A 113 -12.39 16.33 19.23
C GLU A 113 -13.47 15.71 18.34
N ALA A 114 -13.32 15.79 17.01
CA ALA A 114 -14.27 15.25 16.05
C ALA A 114 -14.34 13.71 16.05
N ASN A 115 -13.30 13.01 16.52
CA ASN A 115 -13.23 11.55 16.56
C ASN A 115 -13.42 10.98 17.97
N ASN A 116 -13.95 11.77 18.91
CA ASN A 116 -14.18 11.37 20.31
C ASN A 116 -12.89 10.91 21.03
N LEU A 117 -11.72 11.42 20.61
CA LEU A 117 -10.46 11.19 21.31
C LEU A 117 -10.32 12.24 22.43
N GLU A 118 -10.80 11.90 23.63
CA GLU A 118 -10.66 12.79 24.78
C GLU A 118 -9.18 13.09 25.07
N VAL A 119 -8.82 14.38 25.04
CA VAL A 119 -7.46 14.85 25.32
C VAL A 119 -7.23 14.88 26.84
N SER A 120 -6.13 14.27 27.29
CA SER A 120 -5.68 14.32 28.69
C SER A 120 -4.72 15.49 28.92
N ALA A 121 -3.76 15.65 28.02
CA ALA A 121 -2.75 16.71 28.07
C ALA A 121 -2.43 17.20 26.66
N ALA A 122 -2.37 18.52 26.51
CA ALA A 122 -1.96 19.19 25.28
C ALA A 122 -0.92 20.26 25.62
N ASP A 123 0.29 20.11 25.08
CA ASP A 123 1.34 21.12 25.18
C ASP A 123 1.66 21.65 23.76
N PRO A 124 1.14 22.85 23.41
CA PRO A 124 1.41 23.48 22.11
C PRO A 124 2.87 23.87 21.90
N ALA A 125 3.63 24.14 22.98
CA ALA A 125 5.02 24.56 22.87
C ALA A 125 5.93 23.36 22.54
N LEU A 126 5.65 22.19 23.14
CA LEU A 126 6.38 20.94 22.85
C LEU A 126 5.78 20.16 21.67
N GLY A 127 4.60 20.55 21.18
CA GLY A 127 3.88 19.84 20.12
C GLY A 127 3.39 18.46 20.56
N ILE A 128 3.13 18.24 21.85
CA ILE A 128 2.74 16.93 22.38
C ILE A 128 1.25 16.91 22.73
N LEU A 129 0.53 15.94 22.18
CA LEU A 129 -0.88 15.70 22.45
C LEU A 129 -1.06 14.26 22.93
N THR A 130 -1.67 14.08 24.10
CA THR A 130 -1.86 12.76 24.71
C THR A 130 -3.33 12.54 25.03
N SER A 131 -3.87 11.39 24.60
CA SER A 131 -5.26 11.04 24.88
C SER A 131 -5.41 10.55 26.32
N LYS A 132 -6.63 10.61 26.84
CA LYS A 132 -7.00 9.80 27.99
C LYS A 132 -6.94 8.32 27.61
N TRP A 133 -7.02 7.47 28.62
CA TRP A 133 -7.19 6.04 28.40
C TRP A 133 -8.55 5.79 27.75
N LEU A 134 -8.51 5.28 26.53
CA LEU A 134 -9.68 4.97 25.73
C LEU A 134 -9.89 3.47 25.73
N THR A 135 -11.11 3.07 26.03
CA THR A 135 -11.55 1.69 25.95
C THR A 135 -11.72 1.31 24.48
N ALA A 136 -11.13 0.21 24.02
CA ALA A 136 -11.32 -0.26 22.66
C ALA A 136 -11.30 -1.79 22.55
N ARG A 137 -11.77 -2.31 21.41
CA ARG A 137 -11.69 -3.75 21.11
C ARG A 137 -10.24 -4.13 20.82
N GLN A 138 -9.83 -5.33 21.23
CA GLN A 138 -8.55 -5.90 20.82
C GLN A 138 -8.52 -6.14 19.30
N GLY A 139 -7.41 -5.75 18.64
CA GLY A 139 -7.20 -5.99 17.22
C GLY A 139 -6.06 -5.14 16.66
N GLU A 140 -5.97 -5.11 15.33
CA GLU A 140 -5.08 -4.21 14.60
C GLU A 140 -5.38 -2.74 14.91
N ALA A 141 -4.37 -1.88 14.83
CA ALA A 141 -4.48 -0.46 15.19
C ALA A 141 -5.65 0.27 14.50
N GLU A 142 -5.94 -0.08 13.23
CA GLU A 142 -7.06 0.48 12.47
C GLU A 142 -8.42 0.07 13.05
N ALA A 143 -8.58 -1.21 13.38
CA ALA A 143 -9.81 -1.72 13.97
C ALA A 143 -10.04 -1.15 15.39
N VAL A 144 -8.95 -0.96 16.15
CA VAL A 144 -8.97 -0.27 17.45
C VAL A 144 -9.48 1.16 17.28
N PHE A 145 -8.89 1.93 16.35
CA PHE A 145 -9.27 3.32 16.09
C PHE A 145 -10.73 3.46 15.65
N GLU A 146 -11.19 2.62 14.71
CA GLU A 146 -12.59 2.62 14.27
C GLU A 146 -13.56 2.30 15.39
N SER A 147 -13.18 1.39 16.31
CA SER A 147 -14.03 1.06 17.46
C SER A 147 -14.23 2.24 18.43
N ILE A 148 -13.20 3.07 18.59
CA ILE A 148 -13.24 4.29 19.41
C ILE A 148 -14.10 5.34 18.72
N ARG A 149 -13.88 5.59 17.43
CA ARG A 149 -14.62 6.58 16.64
C ARG A 149 -16.12 6.31 16.62
N GLN A 150 -16.52 5.04 16.57
CA GLN A 150 -17.93 4.64 16.54
C GLN A 150 -18.62 4.69 17.92
N GLY A 151 -17.89 4.94 19.01
CA GLY A 151 -18.44 5.10 20.36
C GLY A 151 -19.12 3.86 20.96
N ASN A 152 -19.07 2.70 20.29
CA ASN A 152 -19.85 1.51 20.61
C ASN A 152 -19.00 0.40 21.24
N VAL A 153 -18.16 0.75 22.23
CA VAL A 153 -17.21 -0.19 22.83
C VAL A 153 -17.88 -1.14 23.83
N PHE A 154 -19.04 -0.78 24.39
CA PHE A 154 -19.68 -1.49 25.48
C PHE A 154 -20.71 -2.56 25.08
N ARG A 155 -20.98 -2.76 23.78
CA ARG A 155 -22.15 -3.58 23.41
C ARG A 155 -21.98 -5.09 23.61
N ASN A 156 -20.78 -5.69 23.58
CA ASN A 156 -20.58 -7.13 23.88
C ASN A 156 -19.11 -7.59 23.75
N THR A 157 -18.21 -7.45 24.74
CA THR A 157 -16.88 -8.13 24.69
C THR A 157 -16.28 -8.33 26.09
N ARG A 158 -15.75 -9.54 26.37
CA ARG A 158 -15.03 -9.91 27.62
C ARG A 158 -13.57 -9.43 27.64
N ASP A 159 -13.05 -9.02 26.50
CA ASP A 159 -11.68 -8.55 26.29
C ASP A 159 -11.68 -7.05 25.97
N ILE A 160 -11.72 -6.25 27.03
CA ILE A 160 -11.68 -4.80 26.97
C ILE A 160 -10.25 -4.35 27.24
N ASN A 161 -9.62 -3.67 26.28
CA ASN A 161 -8.27 -3.13 26.44
C ASN A 161 -8.30 -1.60 26.55
N LEU A 162 -7.34 -1.07 27.32
CA LEU A 162 -7.12 0.36 27.49
C LEU A 162 -6.00 0.80 26.56
N TYR A 163 -6.30 1.73 25.65
CA TYR A 163 -5.33 2.30 24.72
C TYR A 163 -5.10 3.77 25.05
N GLN A 164 -3.86 4.21 24.90
CA GLN A 164 -3.47 5.60 24.99
C GLN A 164 -2.74 6.00 23.71
N PHE A 165 -3.19 7.08 23.09
CA PHE A 165 -2.56 7.65 21.91
C PHE A 165 -1.70 8.84 22.30
N LYS A 166 -0.48 8.86 21.77
CA LYS A 166 0.45 9.98 21.90
C LYS A 166 0.81 10.47 20.52
N LEU A 167 0.55 11.74 20.26
CA LEU A 167 0.97 12.45 19.05
C LEU A 167 2.06 13.45 19.43
N ARG A 168 3.07 13.53 18.57
CA ARG A 168 4.16 14.49 18.67
C ARG A 168 4.32 15.17 17.33
N LEU A 169 4.23 16.49 17.34
CA LEU A 169 4.45 17.37 16.20
C LEU A 169 5.84 17.97 16.32
N GLU A 170 6.69 17.72 15.33
CA GLU A 170 8.04 18.27 15.27
C GLU A 170 8.20 19.17 14.05
N PRO A 171 8.94 20.28 14.15
CA PRO A 171 9.31 21.05 12.98
C PRO A 171 10.25 20.21 12.11
N GLY A 172 9.90 20.04 10.83
CA GLY A 172 10.73 19.31 9.88
C GLY A 172 12.05 20.04 9.63
N VAL A 173 13.18 19.33 9.75
CA VAL A 173 14.50 19.85 9.38
C VAL A 173 14.70 19.61 7.89
N ARG A 174 14.79 20.70 7.12
CA ARG A 174 15.19 20.66 5.71
C ARG A 174 16.71 20.69 5.66
N SER A 175 17.36 19.54 5.47
CA SER A 175 18.75 19.53 4.96
C SER A 175 18.68 19.89 3.47
N GLY A 176 18.97 21.14 3.16
CA GLY A 176 19.21 21.58 1.78
C GLY A 176 20.53 21.07 1.24
#